data_AF-A0A2J8M768-F1
#
_entry.id   AF-A0A2J8M768-F1
#
_cell.length_a   1.000
_cell.length_b   1.000
_cell.length_c   1.000
_cell.angle_alpha   90.00
_cell.angle_beta   90.00
_cell.angle_gamma   90.00
#
_symmetry.space_group_name_H-M   'P 1'
#
loop_
_entity.id
_entity.type
_entity.pdbx_description
1 polymer ?
#
loop_
_entity_poly.entity_id
_entity_poly.type
_entity_poly.pdbx_seq_one_letter_code
_entity_poly.pdbx_strand_id
1 'polypeptide(L)'
;MVLLHVKRGDESQFLLQAPGSTELEELTVQVARVYNGRLKVQRLCSEMEELAEHGIFLPPNMQGLTDDQIEELKLKDEWGEKCVPSGGAVFKKDDIGRRNGQETSGSRYLCYHGDGERCLGPASRRGDDCLSHGVATV
;
A
#
# COMPACT_ATOMS: atom_id res chain seq x y z
N MET A 1 -9.62 -33.14 18.07
CA MET A 1 -9.07 -31.93 17.41
C MET A 1 -7.77 -31.57 18.12
N VAL A 2 -6.69 -31.31 17.38
CA VAL A 2 -5.40 -30.87 17.92
C VAL A 2 -5.10 -29.44 17.45
N LEU A 3 -4.38 -28.68 18.28
CA LEU A 3 -3.92 -27.33 17.95
C LEU A 3 -2.40 -27.35 17.80
N LEU A 4 -1.93 -27.05 16.60
CA LEU A 4 -0.53 -27.09 16.23
C LEU A 4 0.04 -25.67 16.30
N HIS A 5 1.14 -25.53 17.04
CA HIS A 5 1.89 -24.28 17.07
C HIS A 5 3.01 -24.33 16.03
N VAL A 6 2.83 -23.59 14.94
CA VAL A 6 3.83 -23.45 13.88
C VAL A 6 4.85 -22.39 14.29
N LYS A 7 6.13 -22.76 14.29
CA LYS A 7 7.26 -21.91 14.66
C LYS A 7 8.33 -21.89 13.58
N ARG A 8 9.14 -20.85 13.56
CA ARG A 8 10.40 -20.76 12.81
C ARG A 8 11.53 -20.46 13.79
N GLY A 9 12.30 -21.48 14.17
CA GLY A 9 13.19 -21.38 15.34
C GLY A 9 12.37 -21.11 16.60
N ASP A 10 12.73 -20.06 17.33
CA ASP A 10 11.99 -19.62 18.53
C ASP A 10 10.80 -18.69 18.23
N GLU A 11 10.69 -18.21 16.99
CA GLU A 11 9.64 -17.28 16.58
C GLU A 11 8.31 -18.00 16.37
N SER A 12 7.27 -17.53 17.07
CA SER A 12 5.91 -18.04 16.93
C SER A 12 5.25 -17.47 15.68
N GLN A 13 4.84 -18.33 14.75
CA GLN A 13 4.25 -17.89 13.48
C GLN A 13 2.73 -17.85 13.56
N PHE A 14 2.09 -19.01 13.77
CA PHE A 14 0.64 -19.12 13.90
C PHE A 14 0.21 -20.44 14.54
N LEU A 15 -1.06 -20.50 14.91
CA LEU A 15 -1.72 -21.71 15.37
C LEU A 15 -2.59 -22.28 14.24
N LEU A 16 -2.52 -23.59 14.03
CA LEU A 16 -3.33 -24.31 13.05
C LEU A 16 -4.11 -25.42 13.75
N GLN A 17 -5.41 -25.49 13.53
CA GLN A 17 -6.25 -26.55 14.08
C GLN A 17 -6.48 -27.65 13.04
N ALA A 18 -6.26 -28.91 13.42
CA ALA A 18 -6.50 -30.07 12.55
C ALA A 18 -7.00 -31.29 13.35
N PRO A 19 -7.67 -32.26 12.72
CA PRO A 19 -7.91 -33.57 13.31
C PRO A 19 -6.61 -34.27 13.70
N GLY A 20 -6.61 -35.05 14.79
CA GLY A 20 -5.43 -35.84 15.20
C GLY A 20 -5.14 -37.03 14.26
N SER A 21 -6.08 -37.35 13.37
CA SER A 21 -5.98 -38.41 12.37
C SER A 21 -5.53 -37.91 11.00
N THR A 22 -5.26 -36.60 10.83
CA THR A 22 -4.81 -36.04 9.55
C THR A 22 -3.41 -36.54 9.20
N GLU A 23 -3.22 -36.98 7.97
CA GLU A 23 -1.92 -37.44 7.48
C GLU A 23 -0.93 -36.29 7.38
N LEU A 24 0.35 -36.60 7.61
CA LEU A 24 1.41 -35.59 7.66
C LEU A 24 1.58 -34.85 6.33
N GLU A 25 1.40 -35.54 5.20
CA GLU A 25 1.50 -34.96 3.87
C GLU A 25 0.40 -33.91 3.65
N GLU A 26 -0.85 -34.26 3.99
CA GLU A 26 -1.98 -33.33 3.93
C GLU A 26 -1.77 -32.14 4.86
N LEU A 27 -1.33 -32.39 6.10
CA LEU A 27 -1.07 -31.35 7.08
C LEU A 27 0.01 -30.37 6.61
N THR A 28 1.06 -30.89 5.97
CA THR A 28 2.16 -30.07 5.43
C THR A 28 1.65 -29.12 4.34
N VAL A 29 0.79 -29.60 3.45
CA VAL A 29 0.16 -28.75 2.41
C VAL A 29 -0.69 -27.66 3.05
N GLN A 30 -1.47 -27.98 4.09
CA GLN A 30 -2.28 -26.98 4.80
C GLN A 30 -1.44 -25.90 5.48
N VAL A 31 -0.38 -26.30 6.23
CA VAL A 31 0.57 -25.37 6.86
C VAL A 31 1.24 -24.48 5.82
N ALA A 32 1.74 -25.07 4.72
CA ALA A 32 2.39 -24.34 3.64
C ALA A 32 1.44 -23.32 2.99
N ARG A 33 0.18 -23.67 2.78
CA ARG A 33 -0.83 -22.76 2.23
C ARG A 33 -1.04 -21.53 3.11
N VAL A 34 -1.19 -21.73 4.43
CA VAL A 34 -1.38 -20.62 5.38
C VAL A 34 -0.12 -19.75 5.44
N TYR A 35 1.05 -20.36 5.56
CA TYR A 35 2.32 -19.64 5.61
C TYR A 35 2.57 -18.82 4.35
N ASN A 36 2.39 -19.41 3.16
CA ASN A 36 2.53 -18.71 1.89
C ASN A 36 1.49 -17.59 1.73
N GLY A 37 0.27 -17.79 2.23
CA GLY A 37 -0.76 -16.75 2.28
C GLY A 37 -0.31 -15.54 3.10
N ARG A 38 0.24 -15.78 4.29
CA ARG A 38 0.81 -14.72 5.15
C ARG A 38 1.93 -13.97 4.46
N LEU A 39 2.87 -14.67 3.83
CA LEU A 39 3.96 -14.04 3.07
C LEU A 39 3.45 -13.15 1.93
N LYS A 40 2.38 -13.56 1.23
CA LYS A 40 1.75 -12.75 0.19
C LYS A 40 1.14 -11.47 0.76
N VAL A 41 0.40 -11.56 1.86
CA VAL A 41 -0.19 -10.38 2.53
C VAL A 41 0.92 -9.43 2.98
N GLN A 42 1.96 -9.96 3.62
CA GLN A 42 3.09 -9.15 4.09
C GLN A 42 3.78 -8.39 2.94
N ARG A 43 4.00 -9.05 1.80
CA ARG A 43 4.55 -8.40 0.59
C ARG A 43 3.63 -7.32 0.04
N LEU A 44 2.32 -7.55 0.04
CA LEU A 44 1.36 -6.53 -0.40
C LEU A 44 1.41 -5.31 0.53
N CYS A 45 1.45 -5.51 1.85
CA CYS A 45 1.54 -4.43 2.81
C CYS A 45 2.81 -3.59 2.61
N SER A 46 3.98 -4.22 2.43
CA SER A 46 5.22 -3.48 2.16
C SER A 46 5.15 -2.71 0.85
N GLU A 47 4.59 -3.30 -0.22
CA GLU A 47 4.48 -2.62 -1.52
C GLU A 47 3.43 -1.49 -1.53
N MET A 48 2.47 -1.49 -0.59
CA MET A 48 1.51 -0.39 -0.42
C MET A 48 2.16 0.85 0.20
N GLU A 49 3.14 0.68 1.07
CA GLU A 49 3.93 1.78 1.63
C GLU A 49 4.74 2.46 0.51
N GLU A 50 5.49 1.65 -0.25
CA GLU A 50 6.24 2.10 -1.42
C GLU A 50 5.36 2.76 -2.49
N LEU A 51 4.16 2.22 -2.74
CA LEU A 51 3.18 2.82 -3.65
C LEU A 51 2.72 4.20 -3.17
N ALA A 52 2.51 4.34 -1.87
CA ALA A 52 2.03 5.59 -1.33
C ALA A 52 3.12 6.67 -1.29
N GLU A 53 4.38 6.29 -1.09
CA GLU A 53 5.53 7.19 -1.05
C GLU A 53 6.08 7.55 -2.42
N HIS A 54 6.11 6.59 -3.36
CA HIS A 54 6.80 6.75 -4.64
C HIS A 54 5.90 6.57 -5.86
N GLY A 55 4.61 6.34 -5.67
CA GLY A 55 3.67 6.18 -6.76
C GLY A 55 3.75 4.82 -7.45
N ILE A 56 3.12 4.72 -8.62
CA ILE A 56 3.00 3.46 -9.35
C ILE A 56 4.33 3.01 -9.95
N PHE A 57 4.41 1.73 -10.33
CA PHE A 57 5.54 1.21 -11.06
C PHE A 57 5.71 1.88 -12.43
N LEU A 58 6.96 2.14 -12.80
CA LEU A 58 7.33 2.45 -14.17
C LEU A 58 7.08 1.24 -15.09
N PRO A 59 6.91 1.47 -16.39
CA PRO A 59 6.96 0.43 -17.41
C PRO A 59 8.16 -0.51 -17.25
N PRO A 60 8.01 -1.85 -17.44
CA PRO A 60 9.12 -2.80 -17.29
C PRO A 60 10.36 -2.47 -18.12
N ASN A 61 10.18 -1.80 -19.26
CA ASN A 61 11.26 -1.32 -20.13
C ASN A 61 11.96 -0.04 -19.62
N MET A 62 11.44 0.60 -18.57
CA MET A 62 12.00 1.81 -17.94
C MET A 62 12.57 1.55 -16.55
N GLN A 63 12.19 0.45 -15.88
CA GLN A 63 12.66 0.14 -14.53
C GLN A 63 14.18 -0.09 -14.50
N GLY A 64 14.88 0.58 -13.58
CA GLY A 64 16.33 0.46 -13.40
C GLY A 64 17.18 1.21 -14.44
N LEU A 65 16.56 1.97 -15.35
CA LEU A 65 17.26 2.92 -16.21
C LEU A 65 17.42 4.26 -15.51
N THR A 66 18.49 4.97 -15.85
CA THR A 66 18.68 6.37 -15.43
C THR A 66 17.78 7.31 -16.23
N ASP A 67 17.49 8.48 -15.67
CA ASP A 67 16.66 9.50 -16.31
C ASP A 67 17.24 9.88 -17.71
N ASP A 68 18.57 9.99 -17.82
CA ASP A 68 19.27 10.27 -19.08
C ASP A 68 19.04 9.17 -20.14
N GLN A 69 19.09 7.90 -19.73
CA GLN A 69 18.86 6.76 -20.63
C GLN A 69 17.40 6.69 -21.10
N ILE A 70 16.46 7.04 -20.23
CA ILE A 70 15.03 7.12 -20.56
C ILE A 70 14.80 8.20 -21.63
N GLU A 71 15.44 9.36 -21.48
CA GLU A 71 15.38 10.45 -22.45
C GLU A 71 16.03 10.08 -23.79
N GLU A 72 17.21 9.45 -23.78
CA GLU A 72 17.93 9.01 -24.98
C GLU A 72 17.11 7.99 -25.79
N LEU A 73 16.53 7.02 -25.09
CA LEU A 73 15.67 5.97 -25.68
C LEU A 73 14.25 6.47 -25.97
N LYS A 74 13.92 7.71 -25.58
CA LYS A 74 12.60 8.35 -25.76
C LYS A 74 11.46 7.51 -25.19
N LEU A 75 11.72 6.83 -24.07
CA LEU A 75 10.71 6.02 -23.39
C LEU A 75 9.74 6.94 -22.63
N LYS A 76 8.47 6.54 -22.58
CA LYS A 76 7.41 7.31 -21.92
C LYS A 76 6.62 6.43 -20.96
N ASP A 77 6.32 6.99 -19.79
CA ASP A 77 5.42 6.37 -18.83
C ASP A 77 3.95 6.59 -19.29
N GLU A 78 3.36 5.55 -19.88
CA GLU A 78 1.98 5.57 -20.34
C GLU A 78 0.94 5.58 -19.20
N TRP A 79 1.36 5.26 -17.98
CA TRP A 79 0.47 5.15 -16.82
C TRP A 79 0.53 6.38 -15.92
N GLY A 80 1.64 7.11 -15.91
CA GLY A 80 1.82 8.31 -15.09
C GLY A 80 0.76 9.39 -15.30
N GLU A 81 0.18 9.51 -16.50
CA GLU A 81 -0.93 10.43 -16.77
C GLU A 81 -2.31 9.82 -16.50
N LYS A 82 -2.45 8.49 -16.62
CA LYS A 82 -3.73 7.78 -16.43
C LYS A 82 -4.06 7.54 -14.97
N CYS A 83 -3.03 7.37 -14.15
CA CYS A 83 -3.13 6.89 -12.78
C CYS A 83 -2.75 7.98 -11.77
N VAL A 84 -3.29 9.20 -11.97
CA VAL A 84 -3.05 10.32 -11.05
C VAL A 84 -3.96 10.18 -9.83
N PRO A 85 -3.42 10.25 -8.61
CA PRO A 85 -4.21 10.22 -7.38
C PRO A 85 -5.24 11.35 -7.29
N SER A 86 -6.39 11.04 -6.70
CA SER A 86 -7.36 12.06 -6.31
C SER A 86 -6.75 12.95 -5.22
N GLY A 87 -6.56 14.24 -5.54
CA GLY A 87 -5.85 15.19 -4.68
C GLY A 87 -4.48 15.65 -5.22
N GLY A 88 -4.04 15.12 -6.35
CA GLY A 88 -2.73 15.44 -6.94
C GLY A 88 -1.59 14.64 -6.31
N ALA A 89 -0.41 14.77 -6.91
CA ALA A 89 0.80 14.06 -6.48
C ALA A 89 1.93 15.05 -6.20
N VAL A 90 2.79 14.69 -5.24
CA VAL A 90 4.07 15.37 -5.00
C VAL A 90 5.18 14.49 -5.57
N PHE A 91 6.20 15.09 -6.17
CA PHE A 91 7.31 14.30 -6.71
C PHE A 91 8.29 13.90 -5.60
N LYS A 92 8.43 12.59 -5.38
CA LYS A 92 9.42 11.97 -4.48
C LYS A 92 10.09 10.81 -5.21
N LYS A 93 11.34 11.01 -5.64
CA LYS A 93 12.10 10.02 -6.40
C LYS A 93 12.23 8.70 -5.64
N ASP A 94 12.07 7.59 -6.36
CA ASP A 94 12.38 6.25 -5.89
C ASP A 94 13.88 5.98 -6.11
N ASP A 95 14.61 5.73 -5.02
CA ASP A 95 16.05 5.46 -5.07
C ASP A 95 16.39 4.16 -5.82
N ILE A 96 15.45 3.21 -5.85
CA ILE A 96 15.61 1.93 -6.54
C ILE A 96 15.28 2.08 -8.04
N GLY A 97 14.59 3.15 -8.44
CA GLY A 97 14.24 3.43 -9.84
C GLY A 97 13.19 2.47 -10.42
N ARG A 98 12.29 1.94 -9.59
CA ARG A 98 11.20 1.07 -10.01
C ARG A 98 9.89 1.82 -10.21
N ARG A 99 9.69 2.92 -9.48
CA ARG A 99 8.45 3.71 -9.43
C ARG A 99 8.62 5.11 -10.01
N ASN A 100 7.51 5.71 -10.40
CA ASN A 100 7.50 6.99 -11.13
C ASN A 100 7.68 8.23 -10.24
N GLY A 101 7.75 8.04 -8.92
CA GLY A 101 7.95 9.10 -7.94
C GLY A 101 6.71 9.96 -7.66
N GLN A 102 5.51 9.57 -8.10
CA GLN A 102 4.28 10.30 -7.82
C GLN A 102 3.74 9.93 -6.42
N GLU A 103 4.24 10.60 -5.40
CA GLU A 103 3.84 10.41 -4.01
C GLU A 103 2.36 10.81 -3.79
N THR A 104 1.67 10.01 -2.97
CA THR A 104 0.27 10.23 -2.56
C THR A 104 0.11 10.42 -1.05
N SER A 105 1.19 10.28 -0.27
CA SER A 105 1.16 10.33 1.20
C SER A 105 0.60 11.66 1.75
N GLY A 106 0.77 12.78 1.05
CA GLY A 106 0.18 14.07 1.39
C GLY A 106 -1.35 14.13 1.28
N SER A 107 -1.96 13.28 0.45
CA SER A 107 -3.43 13.11 0.35
C SER A 107 -3.99 12.34 1.56
N ARG A 108 -3.14 11.59 2.26
CA ARG A 108 -3.52 10.76 3.43
C ARG A 108 -4.00 11.61 4.61
N TYR A 109 -3.57 12.87 4.73
CA TYR A 109 -3.97 13.79 5.80
C TYR A 109 -5.33 14.47 5.57
N LEU A 110 -5.91 14.37 4.37
CA LEU A 110 -7.22 14.99 4.07
C LEU A 110 -8.41 14.05 4.29
N CYS A 111 -8.16 12.73 4.43
CA CYS A 111 -9.22 11.72 4.51
C CYS A 111 -9.49 11.17 5.91
N TYR A 112 -8.66 11.50 6.91
CA TYR A 112 -8.90 11.14 8.31
C TYR A 112 -9.16 12.40 9.13
N HIS A 113 -10.37 12.96 9.00
CA HIS A 113 -10.92 13.76 10.10
C HIS A 113 -11.25 12.79 11.25
N GLY A 114 -10.82 13.12 12.47
CA GLY A 114 -10.91 12.29 13.68
C GLY A 114 -12.33 11.99 14.17
N ASP A 115 -13.34 12.28 13.36
CA ASP A 115 -14.75 12.02 13.61
C ASP A 115 -15.19 11.03 12.53
N GLY A 116 -15.67 9.85 12.90
CA GLY A 116 -15.93 8.70 12.03
C GLY A 116 -17.01 8.88 10.94
N GLU A 117 -17.11 10.04 10.30
CA GLU A 117 -17.96 10.31 9.15
C GLU A 117 -17.12 10.43 7.86
N ARG A 118 -17.37 9.50 6.95
CA ARG A 118 -16.75 9.43 5.63
C ARG A 118 -17.32 10.53 4.73
N CYS A 119 -16.60 11.64 4.55
CA CYS A 119 -16.94 12.60 3.49
C CYS A 119 -16.55 12.05 2.12
N LEU A 120 -17.54 11.65 1.32
CA LEU A 120 -17.37 11.39 -0.12
C LEU A 120 -17.59 12.70 -0.87
N GLY A 121 -16.53 13.47 -1.11
CA GLY A 121 -16.58 14.66 -1.95
C GLY A 121 -15.20 15.06 -2.46
N PRO A 122 -15.08 15.58 -3.70
CA PRO A 122 -13.79 16.01 -4.24
C PRO A 122 -13.29 17.25 -3.46
N ALA A 123 -12.02 17.21 -3.06
CA ALA A 123 -11.31 18.34 -2.47
C ALA A 123 -11.13 19.46 -3.51
N SER A 124 -12.19 20.22 -3.74
CA SER A 124 -12.15 21.47 -4.49
C SER A 124 -13.02 22.48 -3.77
N ARG A 125 -12.38 23.24 -2.89
CA ARG A 125 -12.61 24.68 -2.72
C ARG A 125 -11.46 25.26 -1.91
N ARG A 126 -10.63 26.04 -2.61
CA ARG A 126 -9.70 27.00 -2.03
C ARG A 126 -10.51 28.08 -1.30
N GLY A 127 -9.94 28.57 -0.20
CA GLY A 127 -10.05 29.97 0.21
C GLY A 127 -11.36 30.39 0.86
N ASP A 128 -11.19 31.05 2.00
CA ASP A 128 -12.10 32.07 2.54
C ASP A 128 -13.52 31.62 2.88
N ASP A 129 -13.72 31.15 4.12
CA ASP A 129 -14.90 31.49 4.93
C ASP A 129 -14.68 31.04 6.39
N CYS A 130 -13.70 31.63 7.06
CA CYS A 130 -13.69 31.69 8.52
C CYS A 130 -14.67 32.77 8.98
N LEU A 131 -15.97 32.52 8.86
CA LEU A 131 -16.96 33.30 9.59
C LEU A 131 -17.16 32.66 10.96
N SER A 132 -16.46 33.26 11.93
CA SER A 132 -16.85 33.34 13.33
C SER A 132 -18.37 33.53 13.48
N HIS A 133 -18.96 32.99 14.55
CA HIS A 133 -20.26 33.23 15.22
C HIS A 133 -20.78 31.84 15.64
N GLY A 134 -21.00 31.49 16.90
CA GLY A 134 -20.96 32.19 18.16
C GLY A 134 -21.23 31.15 19.25
N VAL A 135 -20.70 31.41 20.43
CA VAL A 135 -20.94 30.66 21.66
C VAL A 135 -22.44 30.63 21.97
N ALA A 136 -22.98 29.46 22.29
CA ALA A 136 -24.22 29.33 23.04
C ALA A 136 -24.13 28.14 24.00
N THR A 137 -23.56 28.41 25.18
CA THR A 137 -23.91 27.73 26.44
C THR A 137 -25.32 28.14 26.86
N VAL A 138 -26.23 27.19 27.04
CA VAL A 138 -26.80 26.72 28.33
C VAL A 138 -27.22 25.27 28.15
#